data_AF-A0A7W1CSS5-F1
#
_entry.id   AF-A0A7W1CSS5-F1
#
_cell.length_a   1.000
_cell.length_b   1.000
_cell.length_c   1.000
_cell.angle_alpha   90.00
_cell.angle_beta   90.00
_cell.angle_gamma   90.00
#
_symmetry.space_group_name_H-M   'P 1'
#
loop_
_entity.id
_entity.type
_entity.pdbx_description
1 polymer ?
#
loop_
_entity_poly.entity_id
_entity_poly.type
_entity_poly.pdbx_seq_one_letter_code
_entity_poly.pdbx_strand_id
1 'polypeptide(L)'
;YGPQQVGDIIFQNDLERPVFEKHLFLARMKGWLREQPEVAAAILSGSGSTMFAVLREAAEAEALAHRARAELDPKLWTAVAKVR
;
A
#
# COMPACT_ATOMS: atom_id res chain seq x y z
N TYR A 1 3.07 12.29 -4.60
CA TYR A 1 2.94 12.01 -3.15
C TYR A 1 2.01 13.03 -2.56
N GLY A 2 1.13 12.64 -1.66
CA GLY A 2 0.17 13.55 -1.08
C GLY A 2 -0.89 12.83 -0.25
N PRO A 3 -1.72 13.61 0.44
CA PRO A 3 -2.78 13.08 1.29
C PRO A 3 -3.73 12.16 0.51
N GLN A 4 -4.11 11.04 1.10
CA GLN A 4 -5.14 10.14 0.59
C GLN A 4 -6.30 10.12 1.58
N GLN A 5 -7.51 10.41 1.12
CA GLN A 5 -8.69 10.45 1.97
C GLN A 5 -9.48 9.13 1.86
N VAL A 6 -9.83 8.54 3.00
CA VAL A 6 -10.73 7.38 3.10
C VAL A 6 -11.78 7.71 4.15
N GLY A 7 -13.04 7.92 3.72
CA GLY A 7 -14.07 8.48 4.58
C GLY A 7 -13.64 9.86 5.11
N ASP A 8 -13.66 10.02 6.42
CA ASP A 8 -13.26 11.26 7.11
C ASP A 8 -11.78 11.28 7.54
N ILE A 9 -11.01 10.24 7.19
CA ILE A 9 -9.60 10.10 7.61
C ILE A 9 -8.67 10.44 6.44
N ILE A 10 -7.64 11.23 6.74
CA ILE A 10 -6.58 11.60 5.81
C ILE A 10 -5.30 10.82 6.16
N PHE A 11 -4.81 10.04 5.21
CA PHE A 11 -3.56 9.29 5.28
C PHE A 11 -2.44 10.07 4.58
N GLN A 12 -1.40 10.42 5.33
CA GLN A 12 -0.20 11.08 4.83
C GLN A 12 1.03 10.61 5.58
N ASN A 13 2.16 10.51 4.88
CA ASN A 13 3.45 10.22 5.46
C ASN A 13 4.51 11.05 4.73
N ASP A 14 5.08 12.03 5.42
CA ASP A 14 6.04 12.99 4.85
C ASP A 14 7.39 12.35 4.50
N LEU A 15 7.69 11.16 5.06
CA LEU A 15 8.91 10.41 4.75
C LEU A 15 8.85 9.74 3.37
N GLU A 16 7.68 9.62 2.77
CA GLU A 16 7.52 8.93 1.48
C GLU A 16 8.40 9.54 0.38
N ARG A 17 8.42 10.86 0.22
CA ARG A 17 9.23 11.50 -0.83
C ARG A 17 10.72 11.14 -0.70
N PRO A 18 11.40 11.42 0.44
CA PRO A 18 12.83 11.11 0.55
C PRO A 18 13.14 9.60 0.57
N VAL A 19 12.21 8.75 1.03
CA VAL A 19 12.39 7.28 0.98
C VAL A 19 12.30 6.78 -0.45
N PHE A 20 11.29 7.22 -1.21
CA PHE A 20 11.06 6.75 -2.58
C PHE A 20 12.12 7.24 -3.57
N GLU A 21 12.73 8.41 -3.33
CA GLU A 21 13.90 8.89 -4.09
C GLU A 21 15.10 7.93 -3.98
N LYS A 22 15.23 7.23 -2.85
CA LYS A 22 16.34 6.29 -2.58
C LYS A 22 15.97 4.83 -2.84
N HIS A 23 14.69 4.49 -2.72
CA HIS A 23 14.19 3.12 -2.78
C HIS A 23 13.06 2.99 -3.81
N LEU A 24 13.44 2.97 -5.08
CA LEU A 24 12.50 2.96 -6.22
C LEU A 24 11.50 1.78 -6.20
N PHE A 25 11.89 0.64 -5.62
CA PHE A 25 10.98 -0.50 -5.46
C PHE A 25 9.76 -0.15 -4.59
N LEU A 26 9.95 0.63 -3.52
CA LEU A 26 8.85 1.07 -2.66
C LEU A 26 7.93 2.06 -3.40
N ALA A 27 8.51 2.92 -4.25
CA ALA A 27 7.73 3.79 -5.13
C ALA A 27 6.86 2.98 -6.11
N ARG A 28 7.44 1.95 -6.75
CA ARG A 28 6.73 1.02 -7.65
C ARG A 28 5.61 0.29 -6.91
N MET A 29 5.89 -0.25 -5.72
CA MET A 29 4.89 -0.94 -4.90
C MET A 29 3.69 -0.03 -4.57
N LYS A 30 3.94 1.23 -4.18
CA LYS A 30 2.85 2.19 -3.94
C LYS A 30 2.05 2.46 -5.21
N GLY A 31 2.73 2.68 -6.33
CA GLY A 31 2.08 2.89 -7.64
C GLY A 31 1.15 1.74 -7.99
N TRP A 32 1.69 0.52 -7.95
CA TRP A 32 0.93 -0.69 -8.24
C TRP A 32 -0.27 -0.88 -7.31
N LEU A 33 -0.11 -0.70 -5.99
CA LEU A 33 -1.23 -0.81 -5.05
C LEU A 33 -2.33 0.21 -5.36
N ARG A 34 -1.98 1.44 -5.75
CA ARG A 34 -2.95 2.49 -6.08
C ARG A 34 -3.70 2.26 -7.40
N GLU A 35 -3.17 1.43 -8.27
CA GLU A 35 -3.83 1.03 -9.52
C GLU A 35 -4.90 -0.05 -9.29
N GLN A 36 -4.91 -0.69 -8.11
CA GLN A 36 -5.86 -1.77 -7.83
C GLN A 36 -7.22 -1.19 -7.42
N PRO A 37 -8.33 -1.61 -8.05
CA PRO A 37 -9.65 -1.04 -7.79
C PRO A 37 -10.13 -1.25 -6.35
N GLU A 38 -9.72 -2.34 -5.70
CA GLU A 38 -10.07 -2.67 -4.33
C GLU A 38 -9.30 -1.86 -3.26
N VAL A 39 -8.27 -1.11 -3.65
CA VAL A 39 -7.45 -0.30 -2.75
C VAL A 39 -8.04 1.11 -2.64
N ALA A 40 -8.33 1.54 -1.40
CA ALA A 40 -8.79 2.89 -1.09
C ALA A 40 -7.60 3.85 -0.83
N ALA A 41 -6.56 3.36 -0.17
CA ALA A 41 -5.31 4.09 0.04
C ALA A 41 -4.13 3.12 0.16
N ALA A 42 -2.94 3.55 -0.25
CA ALA A 42 -1.69 2.82 -0.01
C ALA A 42 -0.62 3.77 0.53
N ILE A 43 0.00 3.43 1.65
CA ILE A 43 0.90 4.34 2.35
C ILE A 43 2.04 3.58 3.03
N LEU A 44 3.23 4.18 3.00
CA LEU A 44 4.39 3.68 3.73
C LEU A 44 4.12 3.77 5.24
N SER A 45 4.44 2.71 5.98
CA SER A 45 4.35 2.70 7.44
C SER A 45 5.62 3.29 8.06
N GLY A 46 5.50 4.45 8.72
CA GLY A 46 6.65 5.14 9.33
C GLY A 46 7.76 5.43 8.31
N SER A 47 9.00 5.11 8.66
CA SER A 47 10.15 5.25 7.75
C SER A 47 10.27 4.11 6.71
N GLY A 48 9.32 3.17 6.69
CA GLY A 48 9.41 1.96 5.87
C GLY A 48 10.29 0.87 6.49
N SER A 49 10.52 -0.24 5.76
CA SER A 49 10.12 -0.50 4.38
C SER A 49 8.70 -1.05 4.19
N THR A 50 7.98 -1.33 5.28
CA THR A 50 6.62 -1.87 5.22
C THR A 50 5.63 -0.86 4.66
N MET A 51 4.74 -1.31 3.77
CA MET A 51 3.61 -0.56 3.26
C MET A 51 2.31 -1.24 3.72
N PHE A 52 1.28 -0.44 3.97
CA PHE A 52 -0.06 -0.98 4.13
C PHE A 52 -1.02 -0.38 3.11
N ALA A 53 -2.02 -1.17 2.73
CA ALA A 53 -3.12 -0.76 1.90
C ALA A 53 -4.42 -0.83 2.71
N VAL A 54 -5.20 0.25 2.66
CA VAL A 54 -6.57 0.25 3.15
C VAL A 54 -7.44 -0.23 2.01
N LEU A 55 -8.20 -1.30 2.24
CA LEU A 55 -9.07 -1.89 1.23
C LEU A 55 -10.50 -1.39 1.40
N ARG A 56 -11.22 -1.31 0.28
CA ARG A 56 -12.66 -1.04 0.27
C ARG A 56 -13.41 -2.19 0.94
N GLU A 57 -14.63 -1.92 1.39
CA GLU A 57 -15.50 -2.95 1.94
C GLU A 57 -15.70 -4.11 0.94
N ALA A 58 -15.81 -5.32 1.47
CA ALA A 58 -15.94 -6.57 0.70
C ALA A 58 -14.79 -6.91 -0.28
N ALA A 59 -13.65 -6.22 -0.19
CA ALA A 59 -12.47 -6.57 -0.97
C ALA A 59 -11.85 -7.92 -0.56
N GLU A 60 -11.45 -8.71 -1.55
CA GLU A 60 -10.74 -9.98 -1.36
C GLU A 60 -9.23 -9.73 -1.12
N ALA A 61 -8.88 -9.42 0.14
CA ALA A 61 -7.53 -9.03 0.52
C ALA A 61 -6.44 -10.07 0.18
N GLU A 62 -6.75 -11.36 0.33
CA GLU A 62 -5.80 -12.43 0.01
C GLU A 62 -5.54 -12.57 -1.49
N ALA A 63 -6.55 -12.31 -2.33
CA ALA A 63 -6.37 -12.27 -3.77
C ALA A 63 -5.43 -11.14 -4.19
N LEU A 64 -5.58 -9.95 -3.58
CA LEU A 64 -4.65 -8.84 -3.78
C LEU A 64 -3.22 -9.21 -3.34
N ALA A 65 -3.07 -9.84 -2.16
CA ALA A 65 -1.78 -10.30 -1.67
C ALA A 65 -1.11 -11.31 -2.62
N HIS A 66 -1.88 -12.24 -3.20
CA HIS A 66 -1.38 -13.16 -4.21
C HIS A 66 -0.89 -12.44 -5.47
N ARG A 67 -1.69 -11.49 -6.00
CA ARG A 67 -1.30 -10.69 -7.17
C ARG A 67 -0.06 -9.83 -6.89
N ALA A 68 0.07 -9.29 -5.68
CA ALA A 68 1.24 -8.51 -5.27
C ALA A 68 2.52 -9.35 -5.31
N ARG A 69 2.48 -10.59 -4.83
CA ARG A 69 3.63 -11.51 -4.92
C ARG A 69 3.98 -11.86 -6.37
N ALA A 70 2.98 -12.05 -7.23
CA ALA A 70 3.20 -12.36 -8.63
C ALA A 70 3.82 -11.20 -9.42
N GLU A 71 3.36 -9.97 -9.17
CA GLU A 71 3.75 -8.78 -9.97
C GLU A 71 4.96 -8.02 -9.41
N LEU A 72 5.08 -7.94 -8.08
CA LEU A 72 6.10 -7.10 -7.44
C LEU A 72 7.34 -7.90 -7.06
N ASP A 73 7.17 -8.94 -6.24
CA ASP A 73 8.26 -9.81 -5.78
C ASP A 73 7.68 -11.13 -5.22
N PRO A 74 8.06 -12.31 -5.76
CA PRO A 74 7.57 -13.60 -5.26
C PRO A 74 7.97 -13.89 -3.81
N LYS A 75 8.96 -13.18 -3.26
CA LYS A 75 9.38 -13.27 -1.85
C LYS A 75 8.67 -12.27 -0.93
N LEU A 76 7.75 -11.45 -1.46
CA LEU A 76 7.03 -10.47 -0.66
C LEU A 76 6.25 -11.15 0.46
N TRP A 77 6.47 -10.68 1.69
CA TRP A 77 5.68 -11.08 2.85
C TRP A 77 4.50 -10.12 3.03
N THR A 78 3.31 -10.66 3.28
CA THR A 78 2.08 -9.88 3.51
C THR A 78 1.27 -10.52 4.63
N ALA A 79 0.49 -9.70 5.32
CA ALA A 79 -0.51 -10.13 6.29
C ALA A 79 -1.80 -9.31 6.10
N VAL A 80 -2.95 -9.98 6.21
CA VAL A 80 -4.27 -9.35 6.14
C VAL A 80 -4.81 -9.17 7.56
N ALA A 81 -5.29 -7.96 7.86
CA ALA A 81 -5.96 -7.65 9.11
C ALA A 81 -7.31 -6.99 8.83
N LYS A 82 -8.33 -7.36 9.60
CA LYS A 82 -9.64 -6.70 9.59
C LYS A 82 -9.69 -5.70 10.75
N VAL A 83 -10.06 -4.47 10.44
CA VAL A 83 -10.36 -3.45 11.44
C VAL A 83 -11.83 -3.61 11.82
N ARG A 84 -12.13 -3.59 13.12
CA ARG A 84 -13.49 -3.68 13.67
C ARG A 84 -14.05 -2.29 13.95
#